data_AF-A0A3D5FSY2-F1
#
_entry.id   AF-A0A3D5FSY2-F1
#
_cell.length_a   1.000
_cell.length_b   1.000
_cell.length_c   1.000
_cell.angle_alpha   90.00
_cell.angle_beta   90.00
_cell.angle_gamma   90.00
#
_symmetry.space_group_name_H-M   'P 1'
#
loop_
_entity.id
_entity.type
_entity.pdbx_description
1 polymer ?
#
loop_
_entity_poly.entity_id
_entity_poly.type
_entity_poly.pdbx_seq_one_letter_code
_entity_poly.pdbx_strand_id
1 'polypeptide(L)'
;MPVGFSDFEGREKLASAELGVFLENAHDVTHLRFPVKSRRHRDAVDSNLIYDTQTDPQQQSLVKDDALEARLAQQMRSLLKRFDAPPWQYERMGL
;
A
#
# COMPACT_ATOMS: atom_id res chain seq x y z
N MET A 1 -0.53 3.21 -12.80
CA MET A 1 -0.33 2.61 -14.13
C MET A 1 -0.18 1.10 -13.95
N PRO A 2 -1.06 0.26 -14.50
CA PRO A 2 -0.79 -1.17 -14.58
C PRO A 2 0.48 -1.36 -15.42
N VAL A 3 1.45 -2.12 -14.89
CA VAL A 3 2.68 -2.47 -15.60
C VAL A 3 2.67 -3.98 -15.86
N GLY A 4 2.92 -4.38 -17.11
CA GLY A 4 3.05 -5.79 -17.48
C GLY A 4 1.76 -6.49 -17.86
N PHE A 5 1.14 -6.11 -19.00
CA PHE A 5 0.36 -7.07 -19.76
C PHE A 5 1.33 -8.10 -20.34
N SER A 6 1.63 -9.15 -19.58
CA SER A 6 2.14 -10.38 -20.17
C SER A 6 0.97 -11.20 -20.70
N ASP A 7 1.27 -12.03 -21.70
CA ASP A 7 0.38 -13.05 -22.25
C ASP A 7 -0.16 -14.00 -21.16
N PHE A 8 -0.98 -14.97 -21.54
CA PHE A 8 -1.55 -15.95 -20.60
C PHE A 8 -0.49 -16.57 -19.67
N GLU A 9 -0.83 -16.63 -18.37
CA GLU A 9 0.01 -17.29 -17.37
C GLU A 9 0.22 -18.77 -17.74
N GLY A 10 1.44 -19.28 -17.51
CA GLY A 10 1.78 -20.66 -17.82
C GLY A 10 0.90 -21.67 -17.10
N ARG A 11 0.68 -22.84 -17.71
CA ARG A 11 -0.22 -23.90 -17.19
C ARG A 11 0.08 -24.30 -15.75
N GLU A 12 1.34 -24.38 -15.36
CA GLU A 12 1.76 -24.72 -13.99
C GLU A 12 1.31 -23.66 -12.97
N LYS A 13 1.40 -22.38 -13.35
CA LYS A 13 0.97 -21.28 -12.50
C LYS A 13 -0.56 -21.27 -12.38
N LEU A 14 -1.28 -21.45 -13.49
CA LEU A 14 -2.75 -21.61 -13.48
C LEU A 14 -3.20 -22.78 -12.60
N ALA A 15 -2.48 -23.91 -12.62
CA ALA A 15 -2.81 -25.09 -11.82
C ALA A 15 -2.62 -24.87 -10.31
N SER A 16 -1.76 -23.92 -9.90
CA SER A 16 -1.57 -23.56 -8.48
C SER A 16 -2.50 -22.43 -8.00
N ALA A 17 -3.38 -21.92 -8.87
CA ALA A 17 -4.33 -20.88 -8.51
C ALA A 17 -5.46 -21.42 -7.63
N GLU A 18 -5.91 -20.60 -6.69
CA GLU A 18 -7.11 -20.85 -5.91
C GLU A 18 -8.34 -20.24 -6.61
N LEU A 19 -9.42 -21.02 -6.73
CA LEU A 19 -10.67 -20.56 -7.32
C LEU A 19 -11.68 -20.24 -6.20
N GLY A 20 -12.20 -19.01 -6.15
CA GLY A 20 -13.16 -18.62 -5.13
C GLY A 20 -13.59 -17.16 -5.16
N VAL A 21 -14.38 -16.74 -4.16
CA VAL A 21 -14.78 -15.33 -3.98
C VAL A 21 -13.95 -14.73 -2.86
N PHE A 22 -12.95 -13.91 -3.22
CA PHE A 22 -12.00 -13.32 -2.25
C PHE A 22 -12.19 -11.82 -2.05
N LEU A 23 -12.96 -11.17 -2.91
CA LEU A 23 -13.28 -9.75 -2.81
C LEU A 23 -14.73 -9.63 -2.34
N GLU A 24 -14.94 -9.00 -1.19
CA GLU A 24 -16.25 -8.88 -0.54
C GLU A 24 -17.30 -8.22 -1.44
N ASN A 25 -16.88 -7.29 -2.30
CA ASN A 25 -17.76 -6.50 -3.17
C ASN A 25 -17.97 -7.11 -4.57
N ALA A 26 -17.31 -8.23 -4.89
CA ALA A 26 -17.39 -8.86 -6.21
C ALA A 26 -18.38 -10.03 -6.18
N HIS A 27 -19.66 -9.69 -6.05
CA HIS A 27 -20.75 -10.66 -6.01
C HIS A 27 -20.87 -11.40 -7.35
N ASP A 28 -21.07 -12.72 -7.28
CA ASP A 28 -21.24 -13.63 -8.42
C ASP A 28 -20.07 -13.67 -9.43
N VAL A 29 -18.92 -13.09 -9.08
CA VAL A 29 -17.69 -13.17 -9.88
C VAL A 29 -16.71 -14.11 -9.18
N THR A 30 -16.44 -15.24 -9.82
CA THR A 30 -15.42 -16.18 -9.33
C THR A 30 -14.03 -15.66 -9.71
N HIS A 31 -13.12 -15.63 -8.74
CA HIS A 31 -11.75 -15.15 -8.91
C HIS A 31 -10.77 -16.32 -8.95
N LEU A 32 -9.73 -16.17 -9.76
CA LEU A 32 -8.50 -16.94 -9.68
C LEU A 32 -7.47 -16.15 -8.89
N ARG A 33 -7.01 -16.68 -7.77
CA ARG A 33 -6.03 -16.05 -6.87
C ARG A 33 -4.70 -16.77 -6.92
N PHE A 34 -3.63 -16.02 -7.14
CA PHE A 34 -2.25 -16.52 -7.09
C PHE A 34 -1.53 -15.92 -5.89
N PRO A 35 -0.77 -16.70 -5.12
CA PRO A 35 0.16 -16.14 -4.14
C PRO A 35 1.30 -15.45 -4.88
N VAL A 36 1.42 -14.13 -4.73
CA VAL A 36 2.49 -13.34 -5.31
C VAL A 36 3.26 -12.63 -4.21
N LYS A 37 4.59 -12.77 -4.22
CA LYS A 37 5.45 -11.99 -3.33
C LYS A 37 5.35 -10.52 -3.72
N SER A 38 4.83 -9.69 -2.81
CA SER A 38 4.83 -8.24 -2.98
C SER A 38 6.25 -7.74 -3.19
N ARG A 39 6.43 -6.85 -4.17
CA ARG A 39 7.70 -6.18 -4.45
C ARG A 39 7.49 -4.69 -4.32
N ARG A 40 8.46 -4.01 -3.71
CA ARG A 40 8.49 -2.55 -3.74
C ARG A 40 8.77 -2.10 -5.17
N HIS A 41 8.28 -0.91 -5.54
CA HIS A 41 8.67 -0.33 -6.82
C HIS A 41 10.17 -0.02 -6.81
N ARG A 42 10.78 0.03 -7.99
CA ARG A 42 12.24 0.21 -8.16
C ARG A 42 12.80 1.39 -7.36
N ASP A 43 12.05 2.50 -7.35
CA ASP A 43 12.54 3.78 -6.81
C ASP A 43 12.07 4.02 -5.36
N ALA A 44 11.71 2.95 -4.63
CA ALA A 44 11.10 3.05 -3.29
C ALA A 44 12.20 3.28 -2.26
N VAL A 45 12.12 4.41 -1.56
CA VAL A 45 13.04 4.74 -0.48
C VAL A 45 12.59 4.04 0.80
N ASP A 46 13.55 3.68 1.66
CA ASP A 46 13.31 3.06 2.97
C ASP A 46 12.87 4.05 4.08
N SER A 47 12.58 5.31 3.72
CA SER A 47 12.21 6.37 4.66
C SER A 47 10.80 6.91 4.38
N ASN A 48 10.21 7.56 5.39
CA ASN A 48 8.96 8.29 5.23
C ASN A 48 9.16 9.50 4.31
N LEU A 49 8.22 9.70 3.38
CA LEU A 49 8.28 10.78 2.40
C LEU A 49 7.53 12.00 2.94
N ILE A 50 8.28 12.97 3.46
CA ILE A 50 7.73 14.24 3.97
C ILE A 50 8.22 15.37 3.06
N TYR A 51 7.29 16.18 2.56
CA TYR A 51 7.55 17.31 1.67
C TYR A 51 6.90 18.57 2.21
N ASP A 52 7.54 19.71 1.99
CA ASP A 52 6.93 21.01 2.20
C ASP A 52 6.27 21.48 0.90
N THR A 53 4.95 21.39 0.84
CA THR A 53 4.17 21.75 -0.35
C THR A 53 4.20 23.25 -0.67
N GLN A 54 4.58 24.11 0.26
CA GLN A 54 4.64 25.55 0.03
C GLN A 54 5.95 25.95 -0.65
N THR A 55 7.07 25.43 -0.16
CA THR A 55 8.40 25.75 -0.68
C THR A 55 8.85 24.82 -1.80
N ASP A 56 8.33 23.58 -1.83
CA ASP A 56 8.59 22.57 -2.87
C ASP A 56 7.28 21.97 -3.43
N PRO A 57 6.57 22.71 -4.29
CA PRO A 57 5.34 22.22 -4.92
C PRO A 57 5.54 20.98 -5.79
N GLN A 58 6.76 20.72 -6.25
CA GLN A 58 7.09 19.59 -7.13
C GLN A 58 7.58 18.35 -6.37
N GLN A 59 7.67 18.40 -5.03
CA GLN A 59 8.06 17.27 -4.17
C GLN A 59 9.43 16.67 -4.57
N GLN A 60 10.37 17.55 -4.92
CA GLN A 60 11.72 17.15 -5.33
C GLN A 60 12.67 16.96 -4.14
N SER A 61 12.40 17.62 -3.02
CA SER A 61 13.28 17.66 -1.84
C SER A 61 12.58 17.09 -0.60
N LEU A 62 13.13 15.98 -0.10
CA LEU A 62 12.65 15.33 1.11
C LEU A 62 13.08 16.12 2.36
N VAL A 63 12.11 16.41 3.23
CA VAL A 63 12.38 16.97 4.56
C VAL A 63 12.82 15.84 5.49
N LYS A 64 14.01 15.97 6.08
CA LYS A 64 14.57 15.02 7.04
C LYS A 64 14.60 15.66 8.43
N ASP A 65 13.54 15.45 9.21
CA ASP A 65 13.40 15.95 10.57
C ASP A 65 12.58 14.95 11.40
N ASP A 66 13.26 14.26 12.32
CA ASP A 66 12.67 13.22 13.18
C ASP A 66 11.57 13.78 14.11
N ALA A 67 11.70 15.03 14.55
CA ALA A 67 10.71 15.65 15.43
C ALA A 67 9.43 15.97 14.67
N LEU A 68 9.56 16.45 13.42
CA LEU A 68 8.44 16.66 12.52
C LEU A 68 7.76 15.34 12.19
N GLU A 69 8.53 14.30 11.86
CA GLU A 69 8.01 12.97 11.57
C GLU A 69 7.20 12.40 12.73
N ALA A 70 7.74 12.47 13.96
CA ALA A 70 7.05 12.01 15.16
C ALA A 70 5.72 12.77 15.39
N ARG A 71 5.72 14.09 15.13
CA ARG A 71 4.52 14.94 15.24
C ARG A 71 3.45 14.52 14.23
N LEU A 72 3.83 14.33 12.96
CA LEU A 72 2.91 13.90 11.90
C LEU A 72 2.36 12.50 12.17
N ALA A 73 3.20 11.57 12.62
CA ALA A 73 2.77 10.23 13.01
C ALA A 73 1.75 10.25 14.17
N GLN A 74 1.94 11.13 15.16
CA GLN A 74 0.95 11.32 16.23
C GLN A 74 -0.38 11.87 15.70
N GLN A 75 -0.36 12.88 14.84
CA GLN A 75 -1.57 13.45 14.23
C GLN A 75 -2.32 12.40 13.40
N MET A 76 -1.60 11.60 12.61
CA MET A 76 -2.18 10.48 11.85
C MET A 76 -2.91 9.50 12.76
N ARG A 77 -2.27 9.06 13.86
CA ARG A 77 -2.90 8.16 14.85
C ARG A 77 -4.18 8.75 15.45
N SER A 78 -4.16 10.04 15.79
CA SER A 78 -5.35 10.72 16.31
C SER A 78 -6.49 10.75 15.28
N LEU A 79 -6.18 10.97 14.01
CA LEU A 79 -7.18 10.95 12.93
C LEU A 79 -7.74 9.54 12.70
N LEU A 80 -6.89 8.52 12.67
CA LEU A 80 -7.32 7.13 12.54
C LEU A 80 -8.29 6.72 13.66
N LYS A 81 -7.98 7.10 14.91
CA LYS A 81 -8.89 6.86 16.05
C LYS A 81 -10.20 7.66 15.92
N ARG A 82 -10.11 8.92 15.52
CA ARG A 82 -11.29 9.80 15.39
C ARG A 82 -12.29 9.29 14.34
N PHE A 83 -11.79 8.68 13.26
CA PHE A 83 -12.61 8.20 12.15
C PHE A 83 -12.79 6.67 12.15
N ASP A 84 -12.50 6.01 13.28
CA ASP A 84 -12.70 4.57 13.47
C ASP A 84 -12.10 3.72 12.34
N ALA A 85 -10.80 3.95 12.08
CA ALA A 85 -10.10 3.23 11.04
C ALA A 85 -10.07 1.72 11.35
N PRO A 86 -10.06 0.84 10.33
CA PRO A 86 -9.98 -0.60 10.53
C PRO A 86 -8.76 -1.03 11.36
N PRO A 87 -8.85 -2.08 12.20
CA PRO A 87 -7.78 -2.53 13.08
C PRO A 87 -6.41 -2.72 12.42
N TRP A 88 -6.39 -3.28 11.21
CA TRP A 88 -5.16 -3.53 10.44
C TRP A 88 -4.38 -2.25 10.10
N GLN A 89 -5.03 -1.07 10.08
CA GLN A 89 -4.34 0.20 9.87
C GLN A 89 -3.47 0.60 11.07
N TYR A 90 -3.84 0.20 12.29
CA TYR A 90 -3.03 0.45 13.48
C TYR A 90 -1.79 -0.46 13.51
N GLU A 91 -1.94 -1.72 13.14
CA GLU A 91 -0.80 -2.66 13.02
C GLU A 91 0.27 -2.13 12.05
N ARG A 92 -0.15 -1.53 10.92
CA ARG A 92 0.76 -0.88 9.96
C ARG A 92 1.53 0.31 10.53
N MET A 93 1.00 0.95 11.57
CA MET A 93 1.65 2.05 12.28
C MET A 93 2.54 1.54 13.44
N GLY A 94 2.69 0.22 13.61
CA GLY A 94 3.45 -0.39 14.70
C GLY A 94 2.75 -0.30 16.06
N LEU A 95 1.41 -0.20 16.06
CA LEU A 95 0.56 -0.21 17.26
C LEU A 95 -0.09 -1.57 17.49
#